data_AF-A0A0N9NDV2-F1
#
_entry.id   AF-A0A0N9NDV2-F1
#
_cell.length_a   1.000
_cell.length_b   1.000
_cell.length_c   1.000
_cell.angle_alpha   90.00
_cell.angle_beta   90.00
_cell.angle_gamma   90.00
#
_symmetry.space_group_name_H-M   'P 1'
#
loop_
_entity.id
_entity.type
_entity.pdbx_description
1 polymer ?
#
loop_
_entity_poly.entity_id
_entity_poly.type
_entity_poly.pdbx_seq_one_letter_code
_entity_poly.pdbx_strand_id
1 'polypeptide(L)'
;MFDRFNSDARAVMMFATQEAKDLGHPELGTDHLILGMLCNARSPLFAVLADQGLALTAAREAVKATHGDTADDVRDRYEEDREALRSIGIDLDKMRDAVGDRFGEDLADGWGRRPERGRRGGPHRGRPHGGPGGWGGAGMQMQFGPDGVWFGPMDGGRGRRGPRGRGRGRMTDAARDAIRSTVMSARAAGDRDLSVERALLAILDGGDPAAVAVVETATTVEKLRDAVRALLPEAAVG
;
A
#
# COMPACT_ATOMS: atom_id res chain seq x y z
N MET A 1 14.40 -4.19 -25.59
CA MET A 1 13.42 -4.95 -24.78
C MET A 1 13.53 -4.46 -23.34
N PHE A 2 12.63 -3.57 -22.94
CA PHE A 2 12.62 -2.91 -21.61
C PHE A 2 11.53 -3.56 -20.78
N ASP A 3 11.89 -4.51 -19.93
CA ASP A 3 10.87 -5.28 -19.21
C ASP A 3 11.30 -5.68 -17.79
N ARG A 4 12.22 -4.93 -17.18
CA ARG A 4 12.70 -5.25 -15.85
C ARG A 4 12.65 -4.01 -14.97
N PHE A 5 11.69 -4.01 -14.05
CA PHE A 5 11.96 -3.42 -12.74
C PHE A 5 13.26 -4.07 -12.24
N ASN A 6 14.24 -3.27 -11.80
CA ASN A 6 15.40 -3.86 -11.13
C ASN A 6 14.96 -4.47 -9.77
N SER A 7 15.87 -5.15 -9.08
CA SER A 7 15.57 -5.72 -7.76
C SER A 7 15.04 -4.69 -6.77
N ASP A 8 15.52 -3.46 -6.87
CA ASP A 8 15.25 -2.40 -5.91
C ASP A 8 13.87 -1.80 -6.13
N ALA A 9 13.50 -1.55 -7.38
CA ALA A 9 12.18 -1.07 -7.74
C ALA A 9 11.10 -2.13 -7.42
N ARG A 10 11.42 -3.42 -7.54
CA ARG A 10 10.53 -4.49 -7.05
C ARG A 10 10.37 -4.46 -5.53
N ALA A 11 11.48 -4.27 -4.80
CA ALA A 11 11.45 -4.18 -3.34
C ALA A 11 10.63 -2.96 -2.87
N VAL A 12 10.82 -1.80 -3.49
CA VAL A 12 10.05 -0.58 -3.22
C VAL A 12 8.55 -0.81 -3.41
N MET A 13 8.12 -1.45 -4.50
CA MET A 13 6.70 -1.75 -4.73
C MET A 13 6.11 -2.68 -3.66
N MET A 14 6.90 -3.68 -3.23
CA MET A 14 6.49 -4.58 -2.15
C MET A 14 6.32 -3.82 -0.83
N PHE A 15 7.31 -3.00 -0.46
CA PHE A 15 7.23 -2.19 0.75
C PHE A 15 6.09 -1.19 0.69
N ALA A 16 5.93 -0.45 -0.41
CA ALA A 16 4.83 0.50 -0.59
C ALA A 16 3.45 -0.15 -0.44
N THR A 17 3.28 -1.35 -1.01
CA THR A 17 2.04 -2.13 -0.87
C THR A 17 1.81 -2.58 0.57
N GLN A 18 2.88 -2.92 1.28
CA GLN A 18 2.79 -3.31 2.69
C GLN A 18 2.43 -2.12 3.57
N GLU A 19 3.04 -0.95 3.36
CA GLU A 19 2.72 0.29 4.07
C GLU A 19 1.25 0.68 3.87
N ALA A 20 0.74 0.64 2.64
CA ALA A 20 -0.67 0.92 2.37
C ALA A 20 -1.61 -0.03 3.14
N LYS A 21 -1.26 -1.31 3.22
CA LYS A 21 -2.03 -2.30 3.98
C LYS A 21 -1.96 -2.06 5.49
N ASP A 22 -0.78 -1.76 6.01
CA ASP A 22 -0.54 -1.55 7.44
C ASP A 22 -1.24 -0.27 7.94
N LEU A 23 -1.31 0.75 7.09
CA LEU A 23 -2.06 1.98 7.34
C LEU A 23 -3.58 1.83 7.07
N GLY A 24 -4.00 0.70 6.48
CA GLY A 24 -5.41 0.44 6.17
C GLY A 24 -5.93 1.20 4.95
N HIS A 25 -5.05 1.78 4.14
CA HIS A 25 -5.43 2.56 2.98
C HIS A 25 -5.87 1.65 1.82
N PRO A 26 -7.05 1.91 1.21
CA PRO A 26 -7.63 1.04 0.19
C PRO A 26 -6.90 1.11 -1.16
N GLU A 27 -6.12 2.16 -1.36
CA GLU A 27 -5.39 2.42 -2.60
C GLU A 27 -3.91 2.74 -2.31
N LEU A 28 -3.03 2.32 -3.21
CA LEU A 28 -1.62 2.65 -3.24
C LEU A 28 -1.44 4.05 -3.85
N GLY A 29 -1.00 5.01 -3.03
CA GLY A 29 -0.70 6.39 -3.44
C GLY A 29 0.80 6.64 -3.68
N THR A 30 1.13 7.86 -4.10
CA THR A 30 2.52 8.28 -4.34
C THR A 30 3.34 8.37 -3.04
N ASP A 31 2.68 8.78 -1.97
CA ASP A 31 3.15 8.79 -0.60
C ASP A 31 3.58 7.39 -0.12
N HIS A 32 2.79 6.36 -0.43
CA HIS A 32 3.14 4.98 -0.14
C HIS A 32 4.37 4.51 -0.93
N LEU A 33 4.52 4.96 -2.18
CA LEU A 33 5.72 4.70 -2.97
C LEU A 33 6.96 5.30 -2.29
N ILE A 34 6.85 6.53 -1.74
CA ILE A 34 7.92 7.16 -0.97
C ILE A 34 8.21 6.39 0.32
N LEU A 35 7.19 5.95 1.07
CA LEU A 35 7.40 5.07 2.24
C LEU A 35 8.13 3.78 1.84
N GLY A 36 7.80 3.19 0.69
CA GLY A 36 8.49 2.02 0.15
C GLY A 36 9.97 2.28 -0.16
N MET A 37 10.31 3.48 -0.63
CA MET A 37 11.70 3.91 -0.85
C MET A 37 12.46 4.08 0.47
N LEU A 38 11.81 4.65 1.49
CA LEU A 38 12.37 4.79 2.85
C LEU A 38 12.58 3.44 3.53
N CYS A 39 11.84 2.40 3.16
CA CYS A 39 12.04 1.03 3.66
C CYS A 39 13.17 0.28 2.93
N ASN A 40 13.63 0.76 1.77
CA ASN A 40 14.63 0.07 0.96
C ASN A 40 16.06 0.58 1.23
N ALA A 41 16.62 0.20 2.38
CA ALA A 41 17.98 0.58 2.79
C ALA A 41 19.12 0.11 1.86
N ARG A 42 18.82 -0.73 0.86
CA ARG A 42 19.80 -1.21 -0.12
C ARG A 42 20.06 -0.23 -1.26
N SER A 43 19.13 0.69 -1.51
CA SER A 43 19.23 1.66 -2.61
C SER A 43 20.10 2.86 -2.19
N PRO A 44 20.93 3.41 -3.10
CA PRO A 44 21.63 4.68 -2.87
C PRO A 44 20.68 5.83 -2.51
N LEU A 45 19.44 5.77 -3.01
CA LEU A 45 18.40 6.74 -2.71
C LEU A 45 18.10 6.84 -1.20
N PHE A 46 18.22 5.75 -0.45
CA PHE A 46 17.97 5.75 0.99
C PHE A 46 18.88 6.73 1.74
N ALA A 47 20.17 6.76 1.38
CA ALA A 47 21.13 7.69 1.99
C ALA A 47 20.78 9.15 1.68
N VAL A 48 20.39 9.45 0.43
CA VAL A 48 19.98 10.81 0.04
C VAL A 48 18.71 11.24 0.77
N LEU A 49 17.71 10.35 0.90
CA LEU A 49 16.50 10.65 1.67
C LEU A 49 16.85 10.94 3.14
N ALA A 50 17.73 10.16 3.74
CA ALA A 50 18.21 10.37 5.12
C ALA A 50 18.98 11.70 5.27
N ASP A 51 19.85 12.05 4.31
CA ASP A 51 20.59 13.33 4.29
C ASP A 51 19.65 14.53 4.14
N GLN A 52 18.50 14.35 3.49
CA GLN A 52 17.43 15.35 3.44
C GLN A 52 16.57 15.39 4.72
N GLY A 53 16.86 14.54 5.71
CA GLY A 53 16.14 14.48 6.98
C GLY A 53 14.84 13.67 6.93
N LEU A 54 14.53 13.00 5.81
CA LEU A 54 13.31 12.19 5.70
C LEU A 54 13.45 10.92 6.53
N ALA A 55 12.62 10.81 7.57
CA ALA A 55 12.53 9.65 8.43
C ALA A 55 11.20 8.92 8.21
N LEU A 56 11.26 7.58 8.15
CA LEU A 56 10.08 6.73 7.92
C LEU A 56 8.95 7.01 8.92
N THR A 57 9.26 7.24 10.19
CA THR A 57 8.26 7.52 11.22
C THR A 57 7.51 8.82 10.96
N ALA A 58 8.23 9.93 10.68
CA ALA A 58 7.61 11.22 10.38
C ALA A 58 6.81 11.17 9.08
N ALA A 59 7.35 10.50 8.06
CA ALA A 59 6.66 10.27 6.79
C ALA A 59 5.35 9.49 6.98
N ARG A 60 5.34 8.43 7.80
CA ARG A 60 4.12 7.66 8.11
C ARG A 60 3.05 8.52 8.80
N GLU A 61 3.44 9.40 9.72
CA GLU A 61 2.49 10.30 10.37
C GLU A 61 1.90 11.32 9.39
N ALA A 62 2.70 11.85 8.46
CA ALA A 62 2.20 12.71 7.39
C ALA A 62 1.22 11.96 6.48
N VAL A 63 1.54 10.73 6.07
CA VAL A 63 0.64 9.88 5.27
C VAL A 63 -0.70 9.66 5.96
N LYS A 64 -0.71 9.35 7.26
CA LYS A 64 -1.96 9.22 8.03
C LYS A 64 -2.77 10.51 8.06
N ALA A 65 -2.11 11.65 8.23
CA ALA A 65 -2.76 12.95 8.27
C ALA A 65 -3.38 13.32 6.92
N THR A 66 -2.70 13.01 5.80
CA THR A 66 -3.21 13.32 4.46
C THR A 66 -4.36 12.41 4.04
N HIS A 67 -4.33 11.13 4.43
CA HIS A 67 -5.36 10.17 4.05
C HIS A 67 -6.66 10.28 4.84
N GLY A 68 -6.79 11.24 5.76
CA GLY A 68 -8.00 11.59 6.49
C GLY A 68 -8.66 10.39 7.14
N ASP A 69 -8.39 10.18 8.44
CA ASP A 69 -8.75 9.01 9.25
C ASP A 69 -9.80 8.08 8.61
N THR A 70 -9.33 7.18 7.74
CA THR A 70 -10.21 6.29 6.97
C THR A 70 -10.93 5.29 7.89
N ALA A 71 -10.52 5.22 9.16
CA ALA A 71 -11.21 4.47 10.19
C ALA A 71 -12.46 5.19 10.70
N ASP A 72 -12.44 6.53 10.78
CA ASP A 72 -13.56 7.40 11.14
C ASP A 72 -14.51 7.55 9.96
N ASP A 73 -14.02 7.85 8.75
CA ASP A 73 -14.84 7.90 7.54
C ASP A 73 -15.61 6.60 7.27
N VAL A 74 -15.01 5.44 7.58
CA VAL A 74 -15.68 4.12 7.43
C VAL A 74 -16.60 3.81 8.61
N ARG A 75 -16.32 4.32 9.82
CA ARG A 75 -17.22 4.18 10.98
C ARG A 75 -18.45 5.06 10.81
N ASP A 76 -18.24 6.31 10.42
CA ASP A 76 -19.28 7.30 10.19
C ASP A 76 -20.16 6.85 9.02
N ARG A 77 -19.58 6.39 7.90
CA ARG A 77 -20.35 5.75 6.82
C ARG A 77 -21.13 4.52 7.27
N TYR A 78 -20.59 3.72 8.19
CA TYR A 78 -21.30 2.54 8.69
C TYR A 78 -22.49 2.91 9.58
N GLU A 79 -22.34 3.94 10.42
CA GLU A 79 -23.41 4.47 11.24
C GLU A 79 -24.47 5.21 10.41
N GLU A 80 -24.04 6.00 9.42
CA GLU A 80 -24.90 6.62 8.41
C GLU A 80 -25.66 5.57 7.60
N ASP A 81 -25.00 4.51 7.10
CA ASP A 81 -25.64 3.41 6.38
C ASP A 81 -26.70 2.72 7.25
N ARG A 82 -26.39 2.50 8.54
CA ARG A 82 -27.32 1.91 9.50
C ARG A 82 -28.52 2.82 9.75
N GLU A 83 -28.32 4.13 9.82
CA GLU A 83 -29.38 5.11 9.98
C GLU A 83 -30.24 5.23 8.71
N ALA A 84 -29.61 5.25 7.52
CA ALA A 84 -30.28 5.24 6.24
C ALA A 84 -31.16 3.99 6.07
N LEU A 85 -30.64 2.81 6.43
CA LEU A 85 -31.43 1.57 6.43
C LEU A 85 -32.59 1.63 7.43
N ARG A 86 -32.38 2.20 8.63
CA ARG A 86 -33.47 2.42 9.59
C ARG A 86 -34.55 3.35 9.06
N SER A 87 -34.18 4.39 8.30
CA SER A 87 -35.13 5.33 7.70
C SER A 87 -36.08 4.68 6.69
N ILE A 88 -35.64 3.61 6.02
CA ILE A 88 -36.47 2.79 5.12
C ILE A 88 -37.12 1.58 5.82
N GLY A 89 -37.02 1.51 7.15
CA GLY A 89 -37.65 0.47 7.97
C GLY A 89 -36.83 -0.80 8.17
N ILE A 90 -35.54 -0.81 7.80
CA ILE A 90 -34.62 -1.95 7.96
C ILE A 90 -33.75 -1.74 9.20
N ASP A 91 -34.10 -2.42 10.29
CA ASP A 91 -33.37 -2.36 11.57
C ASP A 91 -32.41 -3.55 11.70
N LEU A 92 -31.11 -3.29 11.50
CA LEU A 92 -30.07 -4.32 11.53
C LEU A 92 -29.88 -4.96 12.92
N ASP A 93 -30.20 -4.27 14.03
CA ASP A 93 -30.16 -4.90 15.37
C ASP A 93 -31.27 -5.93 15.49
N LYS A 94 -32.49 -5.53 15.13
CA LYS A 94 -33.65 -6.44 15.17
C LYS A 94 -33.46 -7.63 14.23
N MET A 95 -32.84 -7.42 13.08
CA MET A 95 -32.53 -8.52 12.16
C MET A 95 -31.52 -9.49 12.77
N ARG A 96 -30.46 -9.00 13.42
CA ARG A 96 -29.49 -9.85 14.12
C ARG A 96 -30.17 -10.63 15.24
N ASP A 97 -30.95 -9.96 16.08
CA ASP A 97 -31.63 -10.58 17.21
C ASP A 97 -32.61 -11.67 16.72
N ALA A 98 -33.39 -11.38 15.67
CA ALA A 98 -34.29 -12.35 15.06
C ALA A 98 -33.56 -13.54 14.39
N VAL A 99 -32.36 -13.33 13.85
CA VAL A 99 -31.52 -14.41 13.32
C VAL A 99 -30.97 -15.27 14.46
N GLY A 100 -30.52 -14.64 15.55
CA GLY A 100 -30.03 -15.33 16.74
C GLY A 100 -31.10 -16.21 17.37
N ASP A 101 -32.29 -15.64 17.57
CA ASP A 101 -33.45 -16.33 18.14
C ASP A 101 -33.91 -17.53 17.29
N ARG A 102 -33.81 -17.42 15.96
CA ARG A 102 -34.42 -18.40 15.04
C ARG A 102 -33.43 -19.44 14.50
N PHE A 103 -32.17 -19.07 14.35
CA PHE A 103 -31.16 -19.88 13.67
C PHE A 103 -29.93 -20.17 14.54
N GLY A 104 -29.77 -19.49 15.69
CA GLY A 104 -28.65 -19.67 16.61
C GLY A 104 -27.73 -18.44 16.69
N GLU A 105 -27.17 -18.20 17.88
CA GLU A 105 -26.22 -17.11 18.16
C GLU A 105 -24.96 -17.19 17.28
N ASP A 106 -24.54 -18.39 16.91
CA ASP A 106 -23.38 -18.64 16.03
C ASP A 106 -23.56 -18.09 14.60
N LEU A 107 -24.81 -17.98 14.13
CA LEU A 107 -25.14 -17.37 12.85
C LEU A 107 -25.43 -15.87 12.95
N ALA A 108 -25.83 -15.39 14.12
CA ALA A 108 -26.04 -13.97 14.41
C ALA A 108 -24.73 -13.23 14.76
N ASP A 109 -23.73 -13.97 15.22
CA ASP A 109 -22.42 -13.44 15.58
C ASP A 109 -21.71 -12.77 14.40
N GLY A 110 -21.29 -11.51 14.61
CA GLY A 110 -20.63 -10.70 13.59
C GLY A 110 -21.56 -10.03 12.57
N TRP A 111 -22.88 -10.29 12.59
CA TRP A 111 -23.85 -9.52 11.79
C TRP A 111 -24.13 -8.17 12.44
N GLY A 112 -24.05 -7.09 11.65
CA GLY A 112 -24.40 -5.74 12.14
C GLY A 112 -23.44 -5.15 13.19
N ARG A 113 -22.28 -5.77 13.43
CA ARG A 113 -21.15 -5.22 14.21
C ARG A 113 -19.87 -5.30 13.37
N ARG A 114 -19.15 -4.20 13.25
CA ARG A 114 -17.79 -4.22 12.69
C ARG A 114 -16.88 -4.88 13.74
N PRO A 115 -16.16 -5.98 13.43
CA PRO A 115 -15.11 -6.44 14.33
C PRO A 115 -14.06 -5.32 14.42
N GLU A 116 -13.73 -4.91 15.63
CA GLU A 116 -12.60 -4.02 15.86
C GLU A 116 -11.39 -4.61 15.12
N ARG A 117 -10.85 -3.90 14.14
CA ARG A 117 -9.59 -4.28 13.50
C ARG A 117 -8.47 -4.02 14.50
N GLY A 118 -8.33 -4.92 15.47
CA GLY A 118 -7.48 -4.68 16.62
C GLY A 118 -7.60 -5.71 17.74
N ARG A 119 -7.57 -7.01 17.43
CA ARG A 119 -6.92 -8.11 18.19
C ARG A 119 -7.48 -9.43 17.70
N ARG A 120 -6.62 -10.21 17.04
CA ARG A 120 -6.84 -11.62 16.77
C ARG A 120 -7.01 -12.33 18.13
N GLY A 121 -8.23 -12.75 18.48
CA GLY A 121 -8.49 -13.34 19.80
C GLY A 121 -9.94 -13.78 20.02
N GLY A 122 -10.54 -14.52 19.07
CA GLY A 122 -11.71 -15.36 19.34
C GLY A 122 -11.28 -16.78 19.72
N PRO A 123 -12.07 -17.55 20.50
CA PRO A 123 -11.62 -18.79 21.11
C PRO A 123 -11.36 -19.88 20.06
N HIS A 124 -10.09 -20.09 19.72
CA HIS A 124 -9.65 -21.21 18.93
C HIS A 124 -9.79 -22.51 19.75
N ARG A 125 -10.75 -23.36 19.38
CA ARG A 125 -10.68 -24.78 19.73
C ARG A 125 -9.55 -25.43 18.91
N GLY A 126 -8.38 -25.54 19.56
CA GLY A 126 -7.39 -26.60 19.40
C GLY A 126 -6.46 -26.57 18.18
N ARG A 127 -5.20 -26.15 18.38
CA ARG A 127 -3.98 -27.01 18.34
C ARG A 127 -2.76 -26.22 18.85
N PRO A 128 -1.81 -26.81 19.60
CA PRO A 128 -0.77 -26.06 20.31
C PRO A 128 0.53 -25.90 19.51
N HIS A 129 1.41 -25.04 20.06
CA HIS A 129 2.80 -24.67 19.70
C HIS A 129 2.92 -23.42 18.82
N GLY A 130 3.64 -22.35 19.19
CA GLY A 130 4.46 -22.03 20.35
C GLY A 130 4.99 -20.59 20.15
N GLY A 131 5.09 -19.78 21.21
CA GLY A 131 5.79 -18.49 21.14
C GLY A 131 7.30 -18.66 21.34
N PRO A 132 8.05 -17.58 21.62
CA PRO A 132 8.15 -16.30 20.91
C PRO A 132 9.59 -16.13 20.35
N GLY A 133 9.79 -15.52 19.18
CA GLY A 133 11.15 -15.40 18.63
C GLY A 133 11.26 -14.49 17.42
N GLY A 134 12.34 -13.71 17.39
CA GLY A 134 12.57 -12.62 16.45
C GLY A 134 12.86 -13.05 15.01
N TRP A 135 12.96 -12.04 14.16
CA TRP A 135 13.36 -12.18 12.77
C TRP A 135 14.82 -12.66 12.71
N GLY A 136 15.00 -13.97 12.49
CA GLY A 136 16.30 -14.59 12.35
C GLY A 136 16.19 -15.99 11.77
N GLY A 137 16.57 -16.12 10.49
CA GLY A 137 17.09 -17.37 9.95
C GLY A 137 16.10 -18.34 9.27
N ALA A 138 16.49 -18.72 8.05
CA ALA A 138 16.12 -19.90 7.29
C ALA A 138 14.74 -19.94 6.59
N GLY A 139 14.77 -19.74 5.26
CA GLY A 139 13.99 -20.61 4.37
C GLY A 139 12.88 -19.99 3.53
N MET A 140 12.72 -18.66 3.43
CA MET A 140 11.78 -18.09 2.45
C MET A 140 12.44 -18.08 1.06
N GLN A 141 12.45 -19.23 0.38
CA GLN A 141 12.81 -19.28 -1.04
C GLN A 141 11.71 -18.58 -1.85
N MET A 142 11.90 -17.28 -2.05
CA MET A 142 11.10 -16.47 -2.96
C MET A 142 11.34 -16.98 -4.38
N GLN A 143 10.42 -17.78 -4.90
CA GLN A 143 10.47 -18.26 -6.29
C GLN A 143 10.06 -17.11 -7.22
N PHE A 144 11.06 -16.43 -7.77
CA PHE A 144 10.87 -15.54 -8.91
C PHE A 144 10.91 -16.38 -10.18
N GLY A 145 9.76 -16.49 -10.86
CA GLY A 145 9.67 -17.20 -12.13
C GLY A 145 10.59 -16.60 -13.22
N PRO A 146 10.98 -17.40 -14.23
CA PRO A 146 11.98 -17.03 -15.24
C PRO A 146 11.57 -15.83 -16.12
N ASP A 147 10.29 -15.45 -16.13
CA ASP A 147 9.73 -14.51 -17.10
C ASP A 147 9.38 -13.13 -16.50
N GLY A 148 9.73 -12.87 -15.22
CA GLY A 148 9.56 -11.54 -14.61
C GLY A 148 8.12 -11.04 -14.44
N VAL A 149 7.11 -11.86 -14.75
CA VAL A 149 5.71 -11.49 -14.62
C VAL A 149 5.28 -11.56 -13.15
N TRP A 150 5.02 -10.39 -12.57
CA TRP A 150 4.51 -10.12 -11.20
C TRP A 150 3.16 -10.79 -10.84
N PHE A 151 2.67 -11.71 -11.67
CA PHE A 151 1.42 -12.42 -11.48
C PHE A 151 1.63 -13.93 -11.71
N GLY A 152 1.59 -14.69 -10.62
CA GLY A 152 1.42 -16.14 -10.64
C GLY A 152 1.22 -16.69 -9.22
N PRO A 153 0.57 -17.86 -9.09
CA PRO A 153 -0.88 -18.01 -9.07
C PRO A 153 -1.50 -17.49 -7.76
N MET A 154 -2.44 -16.56 -7.86
CA MET A 154 -3.50 -16.48 -6.85
C MET A 154 -4.25 -17.80 -6.89
N ASP A 155 -4.58 -18.39 -5.73
CA ASP A 155 -5.45 -19.56 -5.66
C ASP A 155 -6.71 -19.31 -6.48
N GLY A 156 -6.73 -19.91 -7.67
CA GLY A 156 -7.74 -19.75 -8.68
C GLY A 156 -8.91 -20.65 -8.34
N GLY A 157 -9.80 -20.18 -7.48
CA GLY A 157 -11.18 -20.66 -7.50
C GLY A 157 -11.78 -20.34 -8.86
N ARG A 158 -11.96 -21.34 -9.73
CA ARG A 158 -12.76 -21.23 -10.96
C ARG A 158 -14.23 -21.00 -10.56
N GLY A 159 -14.57 -19.76 -10.27
CA GLY A 159 -15.91 -19.32 -9.90
C GLY A 159 -16.39 -18.23 -10.85
N ARG A 160 -17.61 -18.41 -11.33
CA ARG A 160 -18.30 -17.58 -12.32
C ARG A 160 -18.14 -16.07 -12.09
N ARG A 161 -17.92 -15.35 -13.19
CA ARG A 161 -18.04 -13.90 -13.41
C ARG A 161 -18.84 -13.16 -12.32
N GLY A 162 -18.17 -12.77 -11.24
CA GLY A 162 -18.67 -11.89 -10.17
C GLY A 162 -18.12 -10.46 -10.33
N PRO A 163 -18.62 -9.48 -9.56
CA PRO A 163 -18.23 -8.08 -9.71
C PRO A 163 -16.72 -7.95 -9.45
N ARG A 164 -16.04 -7.31 -10.41
CA ARG A 164 -14.59 -7.11 -10.53
C ARG A 164 -13.80 -7.34 -9.24
N GLY A 165 -12.89 -8.30 -9.29
CA GLY A 165 -12.17 -8.87 -8.14
C GLY A 165 -11.55 -7.85 -7.18
N ARG A 166 -11.84 -8.04 -5.89
CA ARG A 166 -11.08 -7.51 -4.75
C ARG A 166 -9.71 -8.21 -4.64
N GLY A 167 -8.88 -8.10 -5.67
CA GLY A 167 -7.62 -8.84 -5.75
C GLY A 167 -6.48 -8.12 -6.47
N ARG A 168 -6.67 -6.89 -6.92
CA ARG A 168 -5.56 -6.00 -7.27
C ARG A 168 -5.60 -4.84 -6.30
N GLY A 169 -4.50 -4.56 -5.61
CA GLY A 169 -4.36 -3.30 -4.89
C GLY A 169 -4.69 -2.18 -5.86
N ARG A 170 -5.74 -1.42 -5.57
CA ARG A 170 -6.05 -0.24 -6.39
C ARG A 170 -4.91 0.73 -6.20
N MET A 171 -4.53 1.42 -7.26
CA MET A 171 -3.48 2.44 -7.22
C MET A 171 -4.14 3.73 -7.67
N THR A 172 -3.85 4.82 -6.96
CA THR A 172 -4.39 6.14 -7.31
C THR A 172 -3.94 6.53 -8.72
N ASP A 173 -4.67 7.46 -9.34
CA ASP A 173 -4.32 7.93 -10.68
C ASP A 173 -2.94 8.62 -10.69
N ALA A 174 -2.64 9.43 -9.66
CA ALA A 174 -1.33 10.06 -9.48
C ALA A 174 -0.18 9.03 -9.39
N ALA A 175 -0.35 7.96 -8.61
CA ALA A 175 0.67 6.91 -8.52
C ALA A 175 0.84 6.15 -9.84
N ARG A 176 -0.25 5.94 -10.59
CA ARG A 176 -0.19 5.31 -11.93
C ARG A 176 0.53 6.20 -12.93
N ASP A 177 0.26 7.50 -12.88
CA ASP A 177 0.87 8.49 -13.76
C ASP A 177 2.36 8.67 -13.45
N ALA A 178 2.75 8.65 -12.18
CA ALA A 178 4.15 8.65 -11.76
C ALA A 178 4.92 7.43 -12.30
N ILE A 179 4.36 6.22 -12.18
CA ILE A 179 4.97 5.00 -12.74
C ILE A 179 5.07 5.10 -14.28
N ARG A 180 4.01 5.58 -14.95
CA ARG A 180 4.04 5.78 -16.40
C ARG A 180 5.13 6.77 -16.80
N SER A 181 5.24 7.90 -16.10
CA SER A 181 6.26 8.92 -16.33
C SER A 181 7.67 8.36 -16.12
N THR A 182 7.86 7.52 -15.11
CA THR A 182 9.14 6.82 -14.86
C THR A 182 9.55 5.96 -16.05
N VAL A 183 8.61 5.17 -16.60
CA VAL A 183 8.86 4.32 -17.77
C VAL A 183 9.22 5.16 -19.00
N MET A 184 8.51 6.27 -19.21
CA MET A 184 8.77 7.16 -20.34
C MET A 184 10.14 7.85 -20.21
N SER A 185 10.48 8.32 -19.01
CA SER A 185 11.79 8.93 -18.71
C SER A 185 12.95 7.94 -18.87
N ALA A 186 12.80 6.71 -18.35
CA ALA A 186 13.81 5.67 -18.51
C ALA A 186 14.04 5.30 -19.98
N ARG A 187 12.97 5.21 -20.78
CA ARG A 187 13.09 4.99 -22.23
C ARG A 187 13.80 6.13 -22.95
N ALA A 188 13.47 7.38 -22.60
CA ALA A 188 14.12 8.55 -23.19
C ALA A 188 15.63 8.59 -22.91
N ALA A 189 16.05 8.10 -21.75
CA ALA A 189 17.46 7.99 -21.38
C ALA A 189 18.17 6.73 -21.91
N GLY A 190 17.45 5.81 -22.56
CA GLY A 190 18.02 4.55 -23.05
C GLY A 190 18.28 3.50 -21.96
N ASP A 191 17.77 3.71 -20.75
CA ASP A 191 18.00 2.83 -19.61
C ASP A 191 17.21 1.53 -19.72
N ARG A 192 17.90 0.41 -19.53
CA ARG A 192 17.29 -0.93 -19.61
C ARG A 192 16.41 -1.27 -18.41
N ASP A 193 16.62 -0.59 -17.28
CA ASP A 193 15.99 -0.87 -16.00
C ASP A 193 15.26 0.36 -15.46
N LEU A 194 14.15 0.12 -14.75
CA LEU A 194 13.43 1.18 -14.03
C LEU A 194 14.15 1.48 -12.71
N SER A 195 14.80 2.64 -12.62
CA SER A 195 15.50 3.10 -11.43
C SER A 195 14.56 3.79 -10.44
N VAL A 196 14.81 3.61 -9.14
CA VAL A 196 13.97 4.15 -8.06
C VAL A 196 14.13 5.66 -7.93
N GLU A 197 15.30 6.18 -8.30
CA GLU A 197 15.64 7.60 -8.34
C GLU A 197 14.76 8.32 -9.37
N ARG A 198 14.60 7.74 -10.58
CA ARG A 198 13.67 8.28 -11.57
C ARG A 198 12.22 8.15 -11.14
N ALA A 199 11.87 7.09 -10.43
CA ALA A 199 10.54 6.95 -9.87
C ALA A 199 10.22 8.06 -8.88
N LEU A 200 11.16 8.40 -8.00
CA LEU A 200 10.99 9.52 -7.08
C LEU A 200 10.89 10.86 -7.83
N LEU A 201 11.75 11.12 -8.82
CA LEU A 201 11.63 12.35 -9.63
C LEU A 201 10.26 12.46 -10.32
N ALA A 202 9.76 11.36 -10.89
CA ALA A 202 8.44 11.33 -11.52
C ALA A 202 7.30 11.62 -10.52
N ILE A 203 7.45 11.16 -9.27
CA ILE A 203 6.50 11.49 -8.19
C ILE A 203 6.56 12.99 -7.85
N LEU A 204 7.76 13.54 -7.66
CA LEU A 204 7.97 14.95 -7.29
C LEU A 204 7.53 15.91 -8.41
N ASP A 205 7.73 15.54 -9.67
CA ASP A 205 7.32 16.34 -10.83
C ASP A 205 5.80 16.28 -11.05
N GLY A 206 5.14 15.20 -10.58
CA GLY A 206 3.69 15.08 -10.61
C GLY A 206 2.97 16.02 -9.63
N GLY A 207 3.65 16.51 -8.59
CA GLY A 207 3.10 17.48 -7.63
C GLY A 207 1.89 16.96 -6.82
N ASP A 208 1.78 15.64 -6.64
CA ASP A 208 0.68 15.03 -5.89
C ASP A 208 0.72 15.50 -4.42
N PRO A 209 -0.35 16.09 -3.86
CA PRO A 209 -0.35 16.64 -2.50
C PRO A 209 0.07 15.63 -1.42
N ALA A 210 -0.22 14.34 -1.61
CA ALA A 210 0.20 13.30 -0.68
C ALA A 210 1.72 13.10 -0.66
N ALA A 211 2.37 13.10 -1.83
CA ALA A 211 3.82 13.08 -1.90
C ALA A 211 4.44 14.36 -1.32
N VAL A 212 3.87 15.52 -1.65
CA VAL A 212 4.36 16.83 -1.14
C VAL A 212 4.31 16.85 0.38
N ALA A 213 3.19 16.43 0.99
CA ALA A 213 3.03 16.38 2.44
C ALA A 213 4.11 15.51 3.13
N VAL A 214 4.49 14.38 2.53
CA VAL A 214 5.59 13.54 3.04
C VAL A 214 6.92 14.25 2.95
N VAL A 215 7.22 14.89 1.82
CA VAL A 215 8.51 15.59 1.61
C VAL A 215 8.67 16.78 2.55
N GLU A 216 7.60 17.57 2.72
CA GLU A 216 7.57 18.76 3.56
C GLU A 216 7.70 18.48 5.07
N THR A 217 7.69 17.21 5.48
CA THR A 217 8.03 16.84 6.87
C THR A 217 9.48 17.15 7.25
N ALA A 218 10.38 17.26 6.26
CA ALA A 218 11.81 17.44 6.51
C ALA A 218 12.52 18.41 5.55
N THR A 219 12.06 18.53 4.30
CA THR A 219 12.74 19.33 3.27
C THR A 219 11.74 19.90 2.25
N THR A 220 12.23 20.69 1.29
CA THR A 220 11.40 21.16 0.18
C THR A 220 11.47 20.21 -1.01
N VAL A 221 10.42 20.19 -1.83
CA VAL A 221 10.34 19.40 -3.07
C VAL A 221 11.52 19.75 -3.99
N GLU A 222 11.85 21.03 -4.14
CA GLU A 222 12.96 21.51 -4.97
C GLU A 222 14.30 20.96 -4.48
N LYS A 223 14.57 21.08 -3.19
CA LYS A 223 15.84 20.63 -2.62
C LYS A 223 16.00 19.12 -2.72
N LEU A 224 14.93 18.36 -2.49
CA LEU A 224 14.93 16.91 -2.67
C LEU A 224 15.13 16.54 -4.15
N ARG A 225 14.44 17.22 -5.08
CA ARG A 225 14.56 16.99 -6.53
C ARG A 225 16.01 17.16 -6.99
N ASP A 226 16.68 18.22 -6.56
CA ASP A 226 18.07 18.48 -6.91
C ASP A 226 19.02 17.42 -6.35
N ALA A 227 18.81 17.02 -5.09
CA ALA A 227 19.61 15.95 -4.46
C ALA A 227 19.44 14.60 -5.16
N VAL A 228 18.23 14.26 -5.61
CA VAL A 228 17.95 13.01 -6.33
C VAL A 228 18.49 13.06 -7.76
N ARG A 229 18.42 14.21 -8.45
CA ARG A 229 19.02 14.39 -9.78
C ARG A 229 20.52 14.13 -9.77
N ALA A 230 21.21 14.52 -8.69
CA ALA A 230 22.64 14.27 -8.54
C ALA A 230 23.02 12.77 -8.46
N LEU A 231 22.06 11.88 -8.19
CA LEU A 231 22.27 10.42 -8.21
C LEU A 231 22.21 9.81 -9.61
N LEU A 232 21.56 10.50 -10.56
CA LEU A 232 21.42 9.98 -11.91
C LEU A 232 22.62 10.39 -12.76
N PRO A 233 23.17 9.48 -13.58
CA PRO A 233 24.18 9.86 -14.55
C PRO A 233 23.59 10.91 -15.49
N GLU A 234 24.37 11.93 -15.85
CA GLU A 234 23.96 12.88 -16.89
C GLU A 234 23.60 12.07 -18.14
N ALA A 235 22.41 12.33 -18.68
CA ALA A 235 21.95 11.66 -19.89
C ALA A 235 23.03 11.86 -20.95
N ALA A 236 23.58 10.76 -21.47
CA ALA A 236 24.55 10.80 -22.55
C ALA A 236 23.90 11.55 -23.71
N VAL A 237 24.31 12.81 -23.91
CA VAL A 237 23.91 13.62 -25.05
C VAL A 237 24.55 12.96 -26.27
N GLY A 238 23.76 12.13 -26.95
CA GLY A 238 24.11 11.40 -28.17
C GLY A 238 23.27 11.89 -29.32
#